data_AF-A0A923YLY5-F1
#
_entry.id   AF-A0A923YLY5-F1
#
_cell.length_a   1.000
_cell.length_b   1.000
_cell.length_c   1.000
_cell.angle_alpha   90.00
_cell.angle_beta   90.00
_cell.angle_gamma   90.00
#
_symmetry.space_group_name_H-M   'P 1'
#
loop_
_entity.id
_entity.type
_entity.pdbx_description
1 polymer ?
#
loop_
_entity_poly.entity_id
_entity_poly.type
_entity_poly.pdbx_seq_one_letter_code
_entity_poly.pdbx_strand_id
1 'polypeptide(L)'
;MRRFLIAAALAIMPLPAAATPTDDFHAVITDHWAWFLKSSPVYATALGVHTYDDQLGDYSLAEADRQAAQAAVFVKRLDAIPTAQLSPADRTNQAILRRILAEQIEANSFGERTMTFSTLGSWFQNFAGLADFVPVRTRADFVSYLGRLAQFPTVNAQALDVTRQAVAGGFV
;
A
#
# COMPACT_ATOMS: atom_id res chain seq x y z
N MET A 1 -59.57 -27.27 -36.50
CA MET A 1 -59.22 -27.13 -35.07
C MET A 1 -57.72 -26.84 -34.97
N ARG A 2 -57.34 -25.96 -34.05
CA ARG A 2 -56.09 -25.17 -33.96
C ARG A 2 -54.78 -25.96 -34.12
N ARG A 3 -53.90 -25.50 -35.02
CA ARG A 3 -52.47 -25.84 -35.07
C ARG A 3 -51.72 -24.95 -34.08
N PHE A 4 -51.15 -25.52 -33.03
CA PHE A 4 -50.30 -24.80 -32.08
C PHE A 4 -48.87 -24.78 -32.63
N LEU A 5 -48.37 -23.59 -32.98
CA LEU A 5 -46.96 -23.35 -33.26
C LEU A 5 -46.26 -23.09 -31.92
N ILE A 6 -45.37 -24.00 -31.51
CA ILE A 6 -44.48 -23.79 -30.37
C ILE A 6 -43.33 -22.91 -30.87
N ALA A 7 -43.31 -21.64 -30.47
CA ALA A 7 -42.17 -20.76 -30.66
C ALA A 7 -41.09 -21.13 -29.64
N ALA A 8 -39.97 -21.67 -30.10
CA ALA A 8 -38.78 -21.87 -29.29
C ALA A 8 -38.11 -20.51 -29.06
N ALA A 9 -38.28 -19.95 -27.87
CA ALA A 9 -37.54 -18.78 -27.42
C ALA A 9 -36.10 -19.20 -27.08
N LEU A 10 -35.15 -18.82 -27.95
CA LEU A 10 -33.72 -18.97 -27.67
C LEU A 10 -33.34 -17.94 -26.59
N ALA A 11 -33.21 -18.40 -25.35
CA ALA A 11 -32.68 -17.58 -24.26
C ALA A 11 -31.19 -17.32 -24.51
N ILE A 12 -30.83 -16.11 -24.92
CA ILE A 12 -29.45 -15.64 -24.95
C ILE A 12 -29.06 -15.38 -23.49
N MET A 13 -28.45 -16.38 -22.83
CA MET A 13 -27.79 -16.15 -21.55
C MET A 13 -26.50 -15.35 -21.81
N PRO A 14 -26.32 -14.18 -21.19
CA PRO A 14 -25.05 -13.46 -21.27
C PRO A 14 -23.98 -14.31 -20.59
N LEU A 15 -22.98 -14.74 -21.37
CA LEU A 15 -21.79 -15.36 -20.81
C LEU A 15 -21.07 -14.31 -19.95
N PRO A 16 -20.65 -14.64 -18.71
CA PRO A 16 -19.82 -13.73 -17.95
C PRO A 16 -18.56 -13.42 -18.76
N ALA A 17 -18.29 -12.14 -18.98
CA ALA A 17 -17.07 -11.72 -19.65
C ALA A 17 -15.89 -12.21 -18.80
N ALA A 18 -15.02 -13.04 -19.38
CA ALA A 18 -13.78 -13.43 -18.74
C ALA A 18 -12.92 -12.18 -18.53
N ALA A 19 -12.36 -12.00 -17.34
CA ALA A 19 -11.47 -10.89 -17.05
C ALA A 19 -10.30 -10.88 -18.05
N THR A 20 -10.04 -9.70 -18.62
CA THR A 20 -8.93 -9.52 -19.56
C THR A 20 -7.61 -9.31 -18.78
N PRO A 21 -6.44 -9.52 -19.40
CA PRO A 21 -5.16 -9.14 -18.79
C PRO A 21 -5.08 -7.68 -18.35
N THR A 22 -5.79 -6.78 -19.04
CA THR A 22 -5.91 -5.38 -18.66
C THR A 22 -6.74 -5.20 -17.39
N ASP A 23 -7.86 -5.92 -17.26
CA ASP A 23 -8.67 -5.90 -16.03
C ASP A 23 -7.88 -6.44 -14.84
N ASP A 24 -7.16 -7.56 -15.04
CA ASP A 24 -6.28 -8.14 -14.01
C ASP A 24 -5.18 -7.15 -13.59
N PHE A 25 -4.59 -6.43 -14.55
CA PHE A 25 -3.59 -5.41 -14.27
C PHE A 25 -4.13 -4.26 -13.43
N HIS A 26 -5.28 -3.70 -13.81
CA HIS A 26 -5.91 -2.63 -13.03
C HIS A 26 -6.38 -3.10 -11.65
N ALA A 27 -6.78 -4.37 -11.51
CA ALA A 27 -7.08 -4.96 -10.21
C ALA A 27 -5.82 -5.02 -9.33
N VAL A 28 -4.66 -5.39 -9.87
CA VAL A 28 -3.39 -5.37 -9.12
C VAL A 28 -3.02 -3.96 -8.68
N ILE A 29 -3.16 -2.94 -9.54
CA ILE A 29 -2.92 -1.54 -9.16
C ILE A 29 -3.85 -1.12 -8.02
N THR A 30 -5.14 -1.43 -8.14
CA THR A 30 -6.16 -1.07 -7.15
C THR A 30 -5.87 -1.70 -5.79
N ASP A 31 -5.56 -3.01 -5.77
CA ASP A 31 -5.23 -3.73 -4.55
C ASP A 31 -3.93 -3.22 -3.91
N HIS A 32 -2.92 -2.95 -4.73
CA HIS A 32 -1.66 -2.35 -4.28
C HIS A 32 -1.91 -1.00 -3.62
N TRP A 33 -2.70 -0.13 -4.26
CA TRP A 33 -3.00 1.19 -3.73
C TRP A 33 -3.76 1.12 -2.39
N ALA A 34 -4.78 0.27 -2.31
CA ALA A 34 -5.51 0.05 -1.07
C ALA A 34 -4.60 -0.47 0.06
N TRP A 35 -3.72 -1.42 -0.25
CA TRP A 35 -2.74 -1.93 0.71
C TRP A 35 -1.72 -0.87 1.14
N PHE A 36 -1.23 -0.05 0.20
CA PHE A 36 -0.25 1.00 0.46
C PHE A 36 -0.84 2.06 1.41
N LEU A 37 -2.07 2.50 1.17
CA LEU A 37 -2.77 3.44 2.05
C LEU A 37 -3.00 2.85 3.44
N LYS A 38 -3.37 1.58 3.53
CA LYS A 38 -3.52 0.88 4.82
C LYS A 38 -2.20 0.81 5.58
N SER A 39 -1.09 0.58 4.89
CA SER A 39 0.24 0.46 5.50
C SER A 39 0.90 1.83 5.76
N SER A 40 0.29 2.92 5.26
CA SER A 40 0.76 4.29 5.43
C SER A 40 -0.34 5.23 5.95
N PRO A 41 -0.83 5.06 7.21
CA PRO A 41 -2.03 5.74 7.69
C PRO A 41 -1.99 7.26 7.64
N VAL A 42 -0.86 7.88 8.02
CA VAL A 42 -0.71 9.34 7.99
C VAL A 42 -0.75 9.85 6.54
N TYR A 43 -0.13 9.13 5.60
CA TYR A 43 -0.19 9.46 4.19
C TYR A 43 -1.59 9.29 3.60
N ALA A 44 -2.32 8.25 4.04
CA ALA A 44 -3.72 8.07 3.65
C ALA A 44 -4.59 9.27 4.07
N THR A 45 -4.44 9.75 5.30
CA THR A 45 -5.13 10.97 5.77
C THR A 45 -4.73 12.20 4.97
N ALA A 46 -3.43 12.37 4.66
CA ALA A 46 -2.95 13.50 3.85
C ALA A 46 -3.58 13.52 2.44
N LEU A 47 -3.94 12.35 1.90
CA LEU A 47 -4.65 12.20 0.63
C LEU A 47 -6.19 12.23 0.74
N GLY A 48 -6.73 12.49 1.94
CA GLY A 48 -8.18 12.53 2.19
C GLY A 48 -8.84 11.16 2.41
N VAL A 49 -8.05 10.11 2.62
CA VAL A 49 -8.54 8.76 2.97
C VAL A 49 -8.59 8.63 4.49
N HIS A 50 -9.78 8.84 5.05
CA HIS A 50 -10.00 8.95 6.50
C HIS A 50 -10.21 7.61 7.23
N THR A 51 -10.02 6.48 6.54
CA THR A 51 -10.25 5.13 7.10
C THR A 51 -9.26 4.76 8.21
N TYR A 52 -8.09 5.39 8.26
CA TYR A 52 -7.00 5.08 9.19
C TYR A 52 -6.59 6.31 10.02
N ASP A 53 -7.53 7.23 10.23
CA ASP A 53 -7.30 8.52 10.88
C ASP A 53 -6.83 8.39 12.34
N ASP A 54 -7.02 7.24 12.97
CA ASP A 54 -6.61 7.00 14.34
C ASP A 54 -5.24 6.31 14.44
N GLN A 55 -4.48 6.19 13.36
CA GLN A 55 -3.23 5.40 13.33
C GLN A 55 -2.01 6.24 12.91
N LEU A 56 -0.84 5.90 13.46
CA LEU A 56 0.48 6.40 13.00
C LEU A 56 1.19 5.46 12.03
N GLY A 57 0.91 4.16 12.09
CA GLY A 57 1.68 3.11 11.41
C GLY A 57 2.60 2.35 12.37
N ASP A 58 3.38 1.42 11.83
CA ASP A 58 4.31 0.57 12.58
C ASP A 58 5.73 0.77 12.04
N TYR A 59 6.65 1.13 12.94
CA TYR A 59 8.03 1.50 12.61
C TYR A 59 9.02 0.36 12.90
N SER A 60 8.54 -0.85 13.15
CA SER A 60 9.38 -2.02 13.44
C SER A 60 9.96 -2.65 12.17
N LEU A 61 11.07 -3.38 12.32
CA LEU A 61 11.61 -4.20 11.22
C LEU A 61 10.66 -5.34 10.83
N ALA A 62 9.85 -5.85 11.76
CA ALA A 62 8.86 -6.87 11.48
C ALA A 62 7.78 -6.36 10.50
N GLU A 63 7.36 -5.10 10.64
CA GLU A 63 6.47 -4.47 9.68
C GLU A 63 7.16 -4.31 8.32
N ALA A 64 8.41 -3.85 8.29
CA ALA A 64 9.16 -3.74 7.03
C ALA A 64 9.29 -5.11 6.32
N ASP A 65 9.52 -6.20 7.06
CA ASP A 65 9.52 -7.56 6.51
C ASP A 65 8.15 -7.97 5.97
N ARG A 66 7.06 -7.64 6.67
CA ARG A 66 5.70 -7.88 6.21
C ARG A 66 5.42 -7.11 4.91
N GLN A 67 5.89 -5.86 4.80
CA GLN A 67 5.70 -5.06 3.61
C GLN A 67 6.50 -5.61 2.42
N ALA A 68 7.75 -6.02 2.62
CA ALA A 68 8.55 -6.68 1.58
C ALA A 68 7.91 -7.99 1.11
N ALA A 69 7.38 -8.81 2.04
CA ALA A 69 6.65 -10.03 1.69
C ALA A 69 5.39 -9.73 0.85
N GLN A 70 4.64 -8.69 1.20
CA GLN A 70 3.48 -8.28 0.42
C GLN A 70 3.87 -7.73 -0.96
N ALA A 71 4.97 -6.97 -1.05
CA ALA A 71 5.51 -6.51 -2.33
C ALA A 71 5.84 -7.68 -3.25
N ALA A 72 6.40 -8.77 -2.72
CA ALA A 72 6.66 -10.01 -3.48
C ALA A 72 5.37 -10.66 -4.02
N VAL A 73 4.27 -10.62 -3.26
CA VAL A 73 2.96 -11.08 -3.74
C VAL A 73 2.50 -10.24 -4.93
N PHE A 74 2.65 -8.91 -4.87
CA PHE A 74 2.27 -8.03 -5.98
C PHE A 74 3.16 -8.23 -7.21
N VAL A 75 4.49 -8.37 -7.04
CA VAL A 75 5.41 -8.69 -8.15
C VAL A 75 4.99 -9.99 -8.84
N LYS A 76 4.71 -11.05 -8.06
CA LYS A 76 4.24 -12.33 -8.65
C LYS A 76 2.95 -12.16 -9.46
N ARG A 77 2.01 -11.34 -8.99
CA ARG A 77 0.76 -11.06 -9.71
C ARG A 77 1.02 -10.26 -10.99
N LEU A 78 1.89 -9.25 -10.94
CA LEU A 78 2.29 -8.46 -12.11
C LEU A 78 2.97 -9.33 -13.17
N ASP A 79 3.82 -10.26 -12.75
CA ASP A 79 4.58 -11.15 -13.62
C ASP A 79 3.73 -12.20 -14.32
N ALA A 80 2.58 -12.54 -13.74
CA ALA A 80 1.63 -13.47 -14.34
C ALA A 80 0.82 -12.83 -15.49
N ILE A 81 0.79 -11.49 -15.59
CA ILE A 81 0.01 -10.77 -16.60
C ILE A 81 0.79 -10.72 -17.93
N PRO A 82 0.22 -11.21 -19.04
CA PRO A 82 0.88 -11.16 -20.35
C PRO A 82 1.10 -9.71 -20.84
N THR A 83 2.30 -9.16 -20.62
CA THR A 83 2.66 -7.78 -20.99
C THR A 83 2.40 -7.45 -22.47
N ALA A 84 2.51 -8.42 -23.37
CA ALA A 84 2.23 -8.23 -24.80
C ALA A 84 0.75 -7.93 -25.12
N GLN A 85 -0.16 -8.23 -24.20
CA GLN A 85 -1.60 -8.00 -24.34
C GLN A 85 -2.06 -6.69 -23.68
N LEU A 86 -1.14 -5.96 -23.04
CA LEU A 86 -1.40 -4.66 -22.42
C LEU A 86 -1.22 -3.52 -23.42
N SER A 87 -1.92 -2.40 -23.17
CA SER A 87 -1.69 -1.16 -23.91
C SER A 87 -0.26 -0.65 -23.70
N PRO A 88 0.32 0.17 -24.59
CA PRO A 88 1.66 0.74 -24.38
C PRO A 88 1.80 1.51 -23.05
N ALA A 89 0.74 2.19 -22.61
CA ALA A 89 0.69 2.88 -21.33
C ALA A 89 0.70 1.87 -20.16
N ASP A 90 -0.13 0.83 -20.23
CA ASP A 90 -0.19 -0.18 -19.17
C ASP A 90 1.08 -1.01 -19.07
N ARG A 91 1.74 -1.31 -20.19
CA ARG A 91 3.08 -1.91 -20.19
C ARG A 91 4.09 -1.06 -19.42
N THR A 92 4.03 0.25 -19.61
CA THR A 92 4.91 1.20 -18.91
C THR A 92 4.58 1.24 -17.42
N ASN A 93 3.30 1.34 -17.07
CA ASN A 93 2.84 1.35 -15.68
C ASN A 93 3.17 0.03 -14.96
N GLN A 94 3.02 -1.12 -15.63
CA GLN A 94 3.39 -2.43 -15.12
C GLN A 94 4.88 -2.49 -14.81
N ALA A 95 5.73 -2.02 -15.73
CA ALA A 95 7.17 -1.99 -15.53
C ALA A 95 7.59 -1.09 -14.37
N ILE A 96 6.98 0.10 -14.25
CA ILE A 96 7.25 1.04 -13.15
C ILE A 96 6.85 0.43 -11.80
N LEU A 97 5.61 -0.07 -11.67
CA LEU A 97 5.15 -0.62 -10.41
C LEU A 97 5.95 -1.86 -10.01
N ARG A 98 6.22 -2.76 -10.96
CA ARG A 98 7.07 -3.94 -10.71
C ARG A 98 8.45 -3.53 -10.21
N ARG A 99 9.07 -2.52 -10.81
CA ARG A 99 10.37 -2.01 -10.40
C ARG A 99 10.35 -1.47 -8.97
N ILE A 100 9.39 -0.59 -8.65
CA ILE A 100 9.23 -0.01 -7.30
C ILE A 100 9.12 -1.11 -6.24
N LEU A 101 8.30 -2.13 -6.49
CA LEU A 101 8.09 -3.23 -5.56
C LEU A 101 9.33 -4.14 -5.44
N ALA A 102 10.02 -4.41 -6.55
CA ALA A 102 11.26 -5.18 -6.53
C ALA A 102 12.36 -4.45 -5.76
N GLU A 103 12.50 -3.13 -5.95
CA GLU A 103 13.44 -2.30 -5.18
C GLU A 103 13.07 -2.27 -3.69
N GLN A 104 11.77 -2.27 -3.33
CA GLN A 104 11.33 -2.39 -1.94
C GLN A 104 11.75 -3.72 -1.30
N ILE A 105 11.61 -4.84 -2.03
CA ILE A 105 12.05 -6.16 -1.57
C ILE A 105 13.57 -6.18 -1.36
N GLU A 106 14.31 -5.68 -2.35
CA GLU A 106 15.77 -5.65 -2.32
C GLU A 106 16.29 -4.77 -1.19
N ALA A 107 15.73 -3.56 -1.02
CA ALA A 107 16.06 -2.63 0.06
C ALA A 107 15.89 -3.26 1.45
N ASN A 108 14.90 -4.13 1.61
CA ASN A 108 14.66 -4.84 2.87
C ASN A 108 15.75 -5.86 3.23
N SER A 109 16.62 -6.24 2.28
CA SER A 109 17.76 -7.13 2.51
C SER A 109 19.04 -6.41 2.94
N PHE A 110 19.11 -5.09 2.74
CA PHE A 110 20.28 -4.30 3.06
C PHE A 110 20.21 -3.73 4.48
N GLY A 111 21.37 -3.51 5.11
CA GLY A 111 21.46 -3.01 6.49
C GLY A 111 21.02 -1.55 6.63
N GLU A 112 21.06 -0.79 5.54
CA GLU A 112 20.58 0.58 5.41
C GLU A 112 19.12 0.74 5.88
N ARG A 113 18.30 -0.32 5.84
CA ARG A 113 16.94 -0.30 6.39
C ARG A 113 16.86 0.02 7.89
N THR A 114 17.98 -0.12 8.60
CA THR A 114 18.10 0.22 10.03
C THR A 114 18.55 1.66 10.27
N MET A 115 18.99 2.37 9.23
CA MET A 115 19.38 3.77 9.30
C MET A 115 18.16 4.68 9.27
N THR A 116 17.71 5.09 10.46
CA THR A 116 16.47 5.85 10.65
C THR A 116 16.69 7.35 10.87
N PHE A 117 17.94 7.80 10.86
CA PHE A 117 18.33 9.21 11.00
C PHE A 117 18.81 9.77 9.66
N SER A 118 18.24 10.90 9.24
CA SER A 118 18.73 11.62 8.07
C SER A 118 18.49 13.12 8.20
N THR A 119 19.20 13.91 7.37
CA THR A 119 18.93 15.35 7.22
C THR A 119 17.67 15.63 6.38
N LEU A 120 17.16 14.65 5.64
CA LEU A 120 15.98 14.77 4.79
C LEU A 120 14.67 14.47 5.55
N GLY A 121 14.77 13.84 6.71
CA GLY A 121 13.62 13.48 7.54
C GLY A 121 13.86 12.21 8.34
N SER A 122 13.25 12.14 9.51
CA SER A 122 13.30 11.01 10.47
C SER A 122 11.94 10.88 11.13
N TRP A 123 11.61 9.71 11.71
CA TRP A 123 10.26 9.46 12.27
C TRP A 123 9.83 10.52 13.30
N PHE A 124 10.74 10.95 14.17
CA PHE A 124 10.45 11.94 15.21
C PHE A 124 10.27 13.36 14.65
N GLN A 125 10.94 13.70 13.53
CA GLN A 125 10.74 14.97 12.84
C GLN A 125 9.36 14.99 12.16
N ASN A 126 9.02 13.91 11.47
CA ASN A 126 7.70 13.74 10.85
C ASN A 126 6.58 13.75 11.90
N PHE A 127 6.80 13.11 13.06
CA PHE A 127 5.84 13.15 14.16
C PHE A 127 5.69 14.54 14.78
N ALA A 128 6.79 15.27 14.98
CA ALA A 128 6.72 16.65 15.47
C ALA A 128 5.94 17.58 14.52
N GLY A 129 6.03 17.34 13.22
CA GLY A 129 5.27 18.03 12.17
C GLY A 129 3.91 17.40 11.84
N LEU A 130 3.38 16.46 12.65
CA LEU A 130 2.18 15.69 12.30
C LEU A 130 0.98 16.57 11.91
N ALA A 131 0.79 17.70 12.58
CA ALA A 131 -0.30 18.64 12.31
C ALA A 131 -0.27 19.26 10.90
N ASP A 132 0.88 19.22 10.21
CA ASP A 132 1.01 19.70 8.83
C ASP A 132 0.46 18.68 7.81
N PHE A 133 0.33 17.41 8.21
CA PHE A 133 -0.07 16.30 7.32
C PHE A 133 -1.51 15.83 7.54
N VAL A 134 -2.15 16.19 8.66
CA VAL A 134 -3.49 15.72 9.03
C VAL A 134 -4.41 16.90 9.31
N PRO A 135 -5.73 16.77 9.06
CA PRO A 135 -6.66 17.85 9.38
C PRO A 135 -6.71 18.06 10.90
N VAL A 136 -6.90 19.31 11.33
CA VAL A 136 -7.07 19.75 12.72
C VAL A 136 -8.10 20.89 12.80
N ARG A 137 -9.27 20.69 12.18
CA ARG A 137 -10.32 21.72 12.02
C ARG A 137 -11.61 21.40 12.77
N THR A 138 -11.98 20.12 12.81
CA THR A 138 -13.22 19.66 13.44
C THR A 138 -12.96 18.93 14.76
N ARG A 139 -14.00 18.71 15.56
CA ARG A 139 -13.89 17.87 16.76
C ARG A 139 -13.35 16.47 16.45
N ALA A 140 -13.80 15.86 15.35
CA ALA A 140 -13.35 14.53 14.95
C ALA A 140 -11.84 14.54 14.64
N ASP A 141 -11.38 15.57 13.92
CA ASP A 141 -9.96 15.78 13.60
C ASP A 141 -9.11 15.85 14.87
N PHE A 142 -9.53 16.63 15.87
CA PHE A 142 -8.81 16.73 17.14
C PHE A 142 -8.78 15.41 17.91
N VAL A 143 -9.87 14.62 17.89
CA VAL A 143 -9.89 13.29 18.53
C VAL A 143 -8.91 12.34 17.85
N SER A 144 -8.89 12.31 16.51
CA SER A 144 -7.91 11.57 15.72
C SER A 144 -6.48 12.01 16.05
N TYR A 145 -6.21 13.32 16.03
CA TYR A 145 -4.90 13.89 16.29
C TYR A 145 -4.39 13.53 17.70
N LEU A 146 -5.23 13.69 18.73
CA LEU A 146 -4.88 13.31 20.11
C LEU A 146 -4.66 11.79 20.23
N GLY A 147 -5.45 10.97 19.54
CA GLY A 147 -5.26 9.52 19.48
C GLY A 147 -3.91 9.13 18.88
N ARG A 148 -3.45 9.83 17.84
CA ARG A 148 -2.11 9.67 17.27
C ARG A 148 -1.02 10.14 18.22
N LEU A 149 -1.19 11.29 18.87
CA LEU A 149 -0.21 11.76 19.85
C LEU A 149 -0.01 10.75 21.00
N ALA A 150 -1.09 10.12 21.44
CA ALA A 150 -1.04 9.09 22.48
C ALA A 150 -0.31 7.80 22.05
N GLN A 151 -0.17 7.55 20.74
CA GLN A 151 0.59 6.39 20.22
C GLN A 151 2.10 6.62 20.14
N PHE A 152 2.57 7.87 20.31
CA PHE A 152 3.97 8.20 20.18
C PHE A 152 4.91 7.32 21.02
N PRO A 153 4.63 7.01 22.30
CA PRO A 153 5.51 6.16 23.10
C PRO A 153 5.77 4.79 22.44
N THR A 154 4.74 4.20 21.84
CA THR A 154 4.84 2.90 21.15
C THR A 154 5.68 3.01 19.87
N VAL A 155 5.36 3.93 18.97
CA VAL A 155 6.09 4.07 17.69
C VAL A 155 7.54 4.52 17.92
N ASN A 156 7.76 5.35 18.94
CA ASN A 156 9.11 5.77 19.31
C ASN A 156 9.93 4.61 19.88
N ALA A 157 9.32 3.73 20.69
CA ALA A 157 9.98 2.52 21.16
C ALA A 157 10.38 1.60 19.99
N GLN A 158 9.47 1.38 19.03
CA GLN A 158 9.77 0.60 17.82
C GLN A 158 10.96 1.18 17.04
N ALA A 159 10.96 2.48 16.75
CA ALA A 159 12.05 3.12 16.01
C ALA A 159 13.39 3.13 16.79
N LEU A 160 13.35 3.23 18.12
CA LEU A 160 14.54 3.08 18.95
C LEU A 160 15.07 1.65 18.93
N ASP A 161 14.21 0.63 18.88
CA ASP A 161 14.63 -0.76 18.71
C ASP A 161 15.33 -0.98 17.36
N VAL A 162 14.83 -0.37 16.28
CA VAL A 162 15.52 -0.38 14.98
C VAL A 162 16.90 0.28 15.08
N THR A 163 16.97 1.44 15.73
CA THR A 163 18.23 2.18 15.93
C THR A 163 19.26 1.36 16.72
N ARG A 164 18.83 0.64 17.77
CA ARG A 164 19.72 -0.24 18.54
C ARG A 164 20.31 -1.35 17.67
N GLN A 165 19.52 -1.89 16.74
CA GLN A 165 20.01 -2.89 15.78
C GLN A 165 21.01 -2.27 14.79
N ALA A 166 20.78 -1.03 14.34
CA ALA A 166 21.73 -0.31 13.50
C ALA A 166 23.11 -0.21 14.18
N VAL A 167 23.14 0.29 15.42
CA VAL A 167 24.38 0.42 16.21
C VAL A 167 25.06 -0.93 16.42
N ALA A 168 24.30 -1.97 16.77
CA ALA A 168 24.84 -3.32 16.96
C ALA A 168 25.41 -3.93 15.66
N GLY A 169 24.83 -3.56 14.51
CA GLY A 169 25.27 -3.96 13.18
C GLY A 169 26.38 -3.10 12.58
N GLY A 170 26.80 -2.02 13.25
CA GLY A 170 27.82 -1.08 12.75
C GLY A 170 27.31 -0.04 11.76
N PHE A 171 25.99 0.17 11.68
CA PHE A 171 25.35 1.23 10.90
C PHE A 171 25.11 2.44 11.82
N VAL A 172 25.94 3.50 11.66
CA VAL A 172 25.90 4.74 12.45
C VAL A 172 26.02 5.97 11.58
#